data_AF-A0A0D1WNM3-F1
#
_entry.id   AF-A0A0D1WNM3-F1
#
_cell.length_a   1.000
_cell.length_b   1.000
_cell.length_c   1.000
_cell.angle_alpha   90.00
_cell.angle_beta   90.00
_cell.angle_gamma   90.00
#
_symmetry.space_group_name_H-M   'P 1'
#
loop_
_entity.id
_entity.type
_entity.pdbx_description
1 polymer ?
#
loop_
_entity_poly.entity_id
_entity_poly.type
_entity_poly.pdbx_seq_one_letter_code
_entity_poly.pdbx_strand_id
1 'polypeptide(L)'
;MYITPKDVKEYSEFRAVQNRPDPKLEKDILRAETEIFAYCGHKFDNATKYPNGPPEEVKLAFILLAEYYALIAANESLAKGFKSEKIGGYSYSIGDNPMNKPSFISMLSAYVQTAGMAKRKVDFRMRGL
;
A
#
# COMPACT_ATOMS: atom_id res chain seq x y z
N MET A 1 11.10 -4.71 5.68
CA MET A 1 10.61 -3.82 4.62
C MET A 1 10.90 -4.46 3.28
N TYR A 2 9.90 -4.53 2.42
CA TYR A 2 9.97 -5.18 1.10
C TYR A 2 10.37 -4.22 -0.04
N ILE A 3 10.29 -2.91 0.22
CA ILE A 3 10.70 -1.81 -0.66
C ILE A 3 11.45 -0.75 0.16
N THR A 4 12.28 0.06 -0.49
CA THR A 4 13.02 1.15 0.15
C THR A 4 12.39 2.52 -0.15
N PRO A 5 12.69 3.56 0.66
CA PRO A 5 12.33 4.95 0.34
C PRO A 5 12.81 5.39 -1.04
N LYS A 6 13.96 4.88 -1.49
CA LYS A 6 14.54 5.19 -2.80
C LYS A 6 13.65 4.68 -3.94
N ASP A 7 13.14 3.45 -3.84
CA ASP A 7 12.23 2.85 -4.83
C ASP A 7 10.98 3.70 -5.03
N VAL A 8 10.39 4.21 -3.94
CA VAL A 8 9.20 5.07 -4.00
C VAL A 8 9.52 6.42 -4.64
N LYS A 9 10.70 7.00 -4.33
CA LYS A 9 11.13 8.28 -4.91
C LYS A 9 11.50 8.17 -6.40
N GLU A 10 12.09 7.05 -6.80
CA GLU A 10 12.45 6.78 -8.21
C GLU A 10 11.21 6.53 -9.06
N TYR A 11 10.18 5.87 -8.51
CA TYR A 11 8.91 5.67 -9.19
C TYR A 11 8.06 6.96 -9.27
N SER A 12 8.04 7.76 -8.19
CA SER A 12 7.13 8.89 -8.07
C SER A 12 7.55 10.09 -8.91
N GLU A 13 6.61 10.64 -9.69
CA GLU A 13 6.78 11.90 -10.42
C GLU A 13 6.41 13.13 -9.57
N PHE A 14 5.85 12.92 -8.37
CA PHE A 14 5.40 14.00 -7.51
C PHE A 14 6.55 14.54 -6.65
N ARG A 15 6.88 15.82 -6.86
CA ARG A 15 7.88 16.54 -6.04
C ARG A 15 7.62 16.46 -4.55
N ALA A 16 6.36 16.39 -4.12
CA ALA A 16 5.97 16.27 -2.72
C ALA A 16 6.45 14.94 -2.09
N VAL A 17 6.48 13.86 -2.87
CA VAL A 17 6.95 12.53 -2.45
C VAL A 17 8.46 12.46 -2.54
N GLN A 18 9.06 12.98 -3.62
CA GLN A 18 10.51 13.03 -3.82
C GLN A 18 11.24 13.80 -2.71
N ASN A 19 10.70 14.95 -2.29
CA ASN A 19 11.28 15.79 -1.23
C ASN A 19 10.89 15.34 0.19
N ARG A 20 10.11 14.28 0.33
CA ARG A 20 9.70 13.79 1.65
C ARG A 20 10.90 13.16 2.37
N PRO A 21 11.12 13.48 3.65
CA PRO A 21 12.23 12.90 4.40
C PRO A 21 12.04 11.38 4.54
N ASP A 22 13.13 10.65 4.32
CA ASP A 22 13.21 9.19 4.40
C ASP A 22 12.55 8.60 5.66
N PRO A 23 12.78 9.11 6.89
CA PRO A 23 12.13 8.57 8.08
C PRO A 23 10.60 8.75 8.13
N LYS A 24 10.04 9.68 7.35
CA LYS A 24 8.58 9.77 7.18
C LYS A 24 8.11 8.79 6.11
N LEU A 25 8.84 8.71 5.00
CA LEU A 25 8.51 7.80 3.90
C LEU A 25 8.57 6.33 4.33
N GLU A 26 9.49 5.96 5.23
CA GLU A 26 9.53 4.66 5.88
C GLU A 26 8.23 4.33 6.64
N LYS A 27 7.62 5.31 7.31
CA LYS A 27 6.34 5.10 8.01
C LYS A 27 5.18 4.96 7.03
N ASP A 28 5.21 5.68 5.92
CA ASP A 28 4.22 5.56 4.86
C ASP A 28 4.31 4.19 4.18
N ILE A 29 5.53 3.68 3.96
CA ILE A 29 5.80 2.32 3.48
C ILE A 29 5.27 1.28 4.47
N LEU A 30 5.56 1.42 5.77
CA LEU A 30 5.06 0.48 6.79
C LEU A 30 3.52 0.42 6.83
N ARG A 31 2.87 1.58 6.62
CA ARG A 31 1.41 1.65 6.52
C ARG A 31 0.89 0.91 5.29
N ALA A 32 1.54 1.11 4.14
CA ALA A 32 1.23 0.37 2.90
C ALA A 32 1.41 -1.14 3.08
N GLU A 33 2.51 -1.56 3.71
CA GLU A 33 2.78 -2.96 4.01
C GLU A 33 1.67 -3.60 4.85
N THR A 34 1.26 -2.92 5.92
CA THR A 34 0.21 -3.39 6.82
C THR A 34 -1.12 -3.59 6.10
N GLU A 35 -1.50 -2.67 5.22
CA GLU A 35 -2.75 -2.76 4.47
C GLU A 35 -2.73 -3.90 3.43
N ILE A 36 -1.59 -4.10 2.75
CA ILE A 36 -1.41 -5.20 1.81
C ILE A 36 -1.42 -6.55 2.51
N PHE A 37 -0.81 -6.68 3.69
CA PHE A 37 -0.89 -7.92 4.48
C PHE A 37 -2.30 -8.18 4.99
N ALA A 38 -3.05 -7.13 5.38
CA ALA A 38 -4.45 -7.27 5.76
C ALA A 38 -5.30 -7.75 4.57
N TYR A 39 -5.02 -7.26 3.37
CA TYR A 39 -5.70 -7.70 2.15
C TYR A 39 -5.34 -9.14 1.75
N CYS A 40 -4.05 -9.48 1.73
CA CYS A 40 -3.58 -10.81 1.33
C CYS A 40 -3.76 -11.88 2.42
N GLY A 41 -3.98 -11.49 3.68
CA GLY A 41 -4.12 -12.39 4.82
C GLY A 41 -2.82 -13.09 5.26
N HIS A 42 -1.67 -12.71 4.69
CA HIS A 42 -0.37 -13.31 5.03
C HIS A 42 0.78 -12.34 4.72
N LYS A 43 1.98 -12.65 5.25
CA LYS A 43 3.23 -11.94 4.95
C LYS A 43 4.03 -12.69 3.88
N PHE A 44 4.81 -11.96 3.08
CA PHE A 44 5.67 -12.50 2.02
C PHE A 44 7.06 -12.95 2.51
N ASP A 45 7.13 -13.43 3.76
CA ASP A 45 8.39 -13.84 4.43
C ASP A 45 8.73 -15.33 4.19
N ASN A 46 7.79 -16.09 3.64
CA ASN A 46 7.96 -17.53 3.46
C ASN A 46 8.96 -17.82 2.33
N ALA A 47 10.22 -18.09 2.67
CA ALA A 47 11.28 -18.40 1.71
C ALA A 47 10.99 -19.62 0.81
N THR A 48 10.12 -20.56 1.25
CA THR A 48 9.72 -21.71 0.44
C THR A 48 8.75 -21.33 -0.68
N LYS A 49 7.86 -20.37 -0.43
CA LYS A 49 6.90 -19.87 -1.43
C LYS A 49 7.44 -18.68 -2.22
N TYR A 50 8.31 -17.89 -1.61
CA TYR A 50 8.83 -16.62 -2.10
C TYR A 50 10.37 -16.57 -1.93
N PRO A 51 11.14 -17.41 -2.66
CA PRO A 51 12.58 -17.51 -2.49
C PRO A 51 13.33 -16.21 -2.82
N ASN A 52 12.77 -15.38 -3.70
CA ASN A 52 13.33 -14.09 -4.10
C ASN A 52 12.57 -12.89 -3.48
N GLY A 53 11.80 -13.15 -2.41
CA GLY A 53 10.88 -12.18 -1.81
C GLY A 53 9.58 -12.00 -2.61
N PRO A 54 8.81 -10.93 -2.35
CA PRO A 54 7.53 -10.72 -2.98
C PRO A 54 7.67 -10.57 -4.51
N PRO A 55 6.69 -11.05 -5.29
CA PRO A 55 6.62 -10.86 -6.74
C PRO A 55 6.65 -9.37 -7.11
N GLU A 56 7.07 -9.07 -8.35
CA GLU A 56 7.15 -7.68 -8.85
C GLU A 56 5.79 -6.96 -8.79
N GLU A 57 4.69 -7.65 -9.06
CA GLU A 57 3.33 -7.10 -8.95
C GLU A 57 3.02 -6.60 -7.54
N VAL A 58 3.47 -7.36 -6.53
CA VAL A 58 3.27 -7.02 -5.12
C VAL A 58 4.21 -5.87 -4.72
N LYS A 59 5.44 -5.86 -5.22
CA LYS A 59 6.38 -4.73 -5.04
C LYS A 59 5.80 -3.43 -5.61
N LEU A 60 5.23 -3.47 -6.81
CA LEU A 60 4.56 -2.32 -7.42
C LEU A 60 3.36 -1.85 -6.59
N ALA A 61 2.57 -2.78 -6.05
CA ALA A 61 1.47 -2.45 -5.15
C ALA A 61 1.94 -1.73 -3.87
N PHE A 62 3.05 -2.17 -3.26
CA PHE A 62 3.64 -1.45 -2.11
C PHE A 62 4.05 -0.02 -2.50
N ILE A 63 4.68 0.17 -3.66
CA ILE A 63 5.15 1.48 -4.14
C ILE A 63 3.97 2.42 -4.35
N LEU A 64 2.95 2.00 -5.10
CA LEU A 64 1.75 2.80 -5.40
C LEU A 64 1.02 3.23 -4.13
N LEU A 65 0.89 2.32 -3.16
CA LEU A 65 0.18 2.59 -1.92
C LEU A 65 1.00 3.50 -0.98
N ALA A 66 2.33 3.34 -0.94
CA ALA A 66 3.22 4.22 -0.20
C ALA A 66 3.22 5.64 -0.78
N GLU A 67 3.25 5.78 -2.12
CA GLU A 67 3.13 7.05 -2.81
C GLU A 67 1.81 7.76 -2.46
N TYR A 68 0.70 7.04 -2.48
CA TYR A 68 -0.62 7.55 -2.10
C TYR A 68 -0.63 8.12 -0.67
N TYR A 69 -0.09 7.39 0.30
CA TYR A 69 -0.02 7.89 1.69
C TYR A 69 0.92 9.09 1.84
N ALA A 70 2.06 9.08 1.13
CA ALA A 70 2.99 10.19 1.13
C ALA A 70 2.33 11.47 0.57
N LEU A 71 1.53 11.34 -0.49
CA LEU A 71 0.75 12.43 -1.11
C LEU A 71 -0.32 12.98 -0.17
N ILE A 72 -1.14 12.11 0.45
CA ILE A 72 -2.15 12.54 1.42
C ILE A 72 -1.51 13.30 2.58
N ALA A 73 -0.43 12.76 3.14
CA ALA A 73 0.23 13.39 4.27
C ALA A 73 0.89 14.73 3.88
N ALA A 74 1.36 14.87 2.64
CA ALA A 74 1.86 16.14 2.11
C ALA A 74 0.73 17.16 1.94
N ASN A 75 -0.40 16.77 1.35
CA ASN A 75 -1.58 17.63 1.18
C ASN A 75 -2.18 18.05 2.53
N GLU A 76 -2.28 17.13 3.49
CA GLU A 76 -2.76 17.48 4.84
C GLU A 76 -1.82 18.47 5.53
N SER A 77 -0.51 18.33 5.33
CA SER A 77 0.47 19.29 5.86
C SER A 77 0.31 20.67 5.23
N LEU A 78 0.03 20.74 3.92
CA LEU A 78 -0.27 21.99 3.22
C LEU A 78 -1.59 22.60 3.72
N ALA A 79 -2.67 21.83 3.78
CA ALA A 79 -3.98 22.28 4.23
C ALA A 79 -3.98 22.80 5.69
N LYS A 80 -3.17 22.20 6.56
CA LYS A 80 -2.96 22.70 7.94
C LYS A 80 -2.22 24.04 7.97
N GLY A 81 -1.31 24.29 7.03
CA GLY A 81 -0.59 25.57 6.92
C GLY A 81 -1.44 26.72 6.39
N PHE A 82 -2.37 26.45 5.47
CA PHE A 82 -3.19 27.51 4.83
C PHE A 82 -4.50 27.86 5.55
N LYS A 83 -4.88 27.15 6.62
CA LYS A 83 -6.17 27.37 7.30
C LYS A 83 -6.22 28.60 8.22
N SER A 84 -5.14 29.37 8.31
CA SER A 84 -5.02 30.52 9.22
C SER A 84 -4.60 31.77 8.47
N GLU A 85 -5.50 32.33 7.66
CA GLU A 85 -5.54 33.77 7.34
C GLU A 85 -6.85 34.09 6.59
N LYS A 86 -7.89 34.52 7.33
CA LYS A 86 -9.04 35.19 6.71
C LYS A 86 -8.62 36.62 6.38
N ILE A 87 -8.08 36.84 5.19
CA ILE A 87 -7.97 38.18 4.60
C ILE A 87 -8.91 38.25 3.40
N GLY A 88 -10.08 38.86 3.61
CA GLY A 88 -10.91 39.45 2.56
C GLY A 88 -11.62 38.51 1.58
N GLY A 89 -12.81 38.03 1.97
CA GLY A 89 -14.01 37.88 1.10
C GLY A 89 -14.00 36.92 -0.11
N TYR A 90 -12.85 36.48 -0.61
CA TYR A 90 -12.75 35.65 -1.81
C TYR A 90 -12.15 34.29 -1.45
N SER A 91 -13.03 33.28 -1.39
CA SER A 91 -12.62 31.90 -1.19
C SER A 91 -12.21 31.31 -2.54
N TYR A 92 -10.91 31.31 -2.84
CA TYR A 92 -10.37 30.38 -3.83
C TYR A 92 -10.36 29.00 -3.19
N SER A 93 -11.41 28.22 -3.42
CA SER A 93 -11.37 26.80 -3.12
C SER A 93 -10.33 26.17 -4.04
N ILE A 94 -9.12 25.97 -3.53
CA ILE A 94 -8.14 25.07 -4.16
C ILE A 94 -8.91 23.77 -4.38
N GLY A 95 -9.04 23.36 -5.64
CA GLY A 95 -9.83 22.20 -6.02
C GLY A 95 -9.39 21.01 -5.20
N ASP A 96 -10.19 20.65 -4.21
CA ASP A 96 -10.08 19.42 -3.44
C ASP A 96 -10.47 18.30 -4.40
N ASN A 97 -9.54 17.91 -5.26
CA ASN A 97 -9.72 16.73 -6.07
C ASN A 97 -9.41 15.57 -5.12
N PRO A 98 -10.42 14.79 -4.67
CA PRO A 98 -10.15 13.69 -3.76
C PRO A 98 -9.15 12.76 -4.46
N MET A 99 -7.95 12.66 -3.91
CA MET A 99 -6.97 11.69 -4.38
C MET A 99 -7.57 10.32 -4.11
N ASN A 100 -7.96 9.63 -5.17
CA ASN A 100 -8.50 8.30 -5.07
C ASN A 100 -7.37 7.32 -4.74
N LYS A 101 -7.64 6.41 -3.82
CA LYS A 101 -6.71 5.31 -3.52
C LYS A 101 -6.46 4.49 -4.80
N PRO A 102 -5.20 4.18 -5.15
CA PRO A 102 -4.90 3.37 -6.32
C PRO A 102 -5.47 1.95 -6.18
N SER A 103 -5.98 1.41 -7.27
CA SER A 103 -6.50 0.04 -7.33
C SER A 103 -5.37 -0.99 -7.39
N PHE A 104 -5.09 -1.67 -6.28
CA PHE A 104 -4.10 -2.76 -6.21
C PHE A 104 -4.74 -4.17 -6.23
N ILE A 105 -6.07 -4.25 -6.32
CA ILE A 105 -6.83 -5.51 -6.26
C ILE A 105 -6.35 -6.48 -7.34
N SER A 106 -6.18 -6.02 -8.58
CA SER A 106 -5.74 -6.90 -9.68
C SER A 106 -4.36 -7.49 -9.42
N MET A 107 -3.44 -6.70 -8.85
CA MET A 107 -2.05 -7.09 -8.57
C MET A 107 -1.95 -8.07 -7.39
N LEU A 108 -2.87 -7.97 -6.43
CA LEU A 108 -2.84 -8.79 -5.21
C LEU A 108 -3.79 -10.00 -5.26
N SER A 109 -4.77 -10.01 -6.17
CA SER A 109 -5.83 -11.01 -6.25
C SER A 109 -5.32 -12.46 -6.27
N ALA A 110 -4.23 -12.71 -7.00
CA ALA A 110 -3.60 -14.04 -7.10
C ALA A 110 -2.93 -14.52 -5.80
N TYR A 111 -2.61 -13.58 -4.89
CA TYR A 111 -1.89 -13.84 -3.65
C TYR A 111 -2.81 -13.79 -2.42
N VAL A 112 -4.09 -13.44 -2.58
CA VAL A 112 -5.03 -13.45 -1.45
C VAL A 112 -5.19 -14.87 -0.93
N GLN A 113 -4.86 -15.07 0.34
CA GLN A 113 -5.13 -16.33 1.01
C GLN A 113 -6.64 -16.39 1.27
N THR A 114 -7.37 -17.01 0.33
CA THR A 114 -8.78 -17.31 0.54
C THR A 114 -8.88 -18.23 1.75
N ALA A 115 -9.32 -17.69 2.87
CA ALA A 115 -9.61 -18.46 4.06
C ALA A 115 -10.72 -19.45 3.71
N GLY A 116 -10.34 -20.69 3.38
CA GLY A 116 -11.27 -21.82 3.32
C GLY A 116 -11.72 -22.26 1.92
N MET A 117 -10.80 -22.81 1.12
CA MET A 117 -11.10 -24.10 0.48
C MET A 117 -9.85 -24.97 0.49
N ALA A 118 -9.33 -25.21 1.69
CA ALA A 118 -8.55 -26.42 1.90
C ALA A 118 -9.47 -27.59 1.57
N LYS A 119 -9.32 -28.17 0.37
CA LYS A 119 -9.89 -29.47 0.01
C LYS A 119 -9.38 -30.47 1.06
N ARG A 120 -10.12 -30.63 2.16
CA ARG A 120 -9.96 -31.77 3.05
C ARG A 120 -10.22 -33.00 2.17
N LYS A 121 -9.16 -33.65 1.71
CA LYS A 121 -9.27 -35.02 1.18
C LYS A 121 -9.78 -35.86 2.34
N VAL A 122 -11.07 -36.14 2.34
CA VAL A 122 -11.67 -37.11 3.25
C VAL A 122 -11.21 -38.48 2.74
N ASP A 123 -10.19 -39.03 3.37
CA ASP A 123 -9.73 -40.40 3.09
C ASP A 123 -10.72 -41.36 3.75
N PHE A 124 -11.72 -41.81 2.98
CA PHE A 124 -12.64 -42.85 3.44
C PHE A 124 -11.87 -44.18 3.48
N ARG A 125 -11.31 -44.50 4.65
CA ARG A 125 -10.84 -45.87 4.94
C ARG A 125 -12.07 -46.77 5.06
N MET A 126 -12.40 -47.48 3.98
CA MET A 126 -13.35 -48.58 4.04
C MET A 126 -12.81 -49.65 5.00
N ARG A 127 -13.51 -49.91 6.10
CA ARG A 127 -13.25 -51.11 6.92
C ARG A 127 -13.76 -52.31 6.13
N GLY A 128 -12.83 -53.19 5.76
CA GLY A 128 -13.14 -54.51 5.21
C GLY A 128 -13.86 -55.38 6.24
N LEU A 129 -14.74 -56.23 5.72
CA LEU A 129 -15.66 -57.16 6.38
C LEU A 129 -15.02 -58.06 7.44
#